data_AF-A0A150AND8-F1
#
_entry.id   AF-A0A150AND8-F1
#
_cell.length_a   1.000
_cell.length_b   1.000
_cell.length_c   1.000
_cell.angle_alpha   90.00
_cell.angle_beta   90.00
_cell.angle_gamma   90.00
#
_symmetry.space_group_name_H-M   'P 1'
#
loop_
_entity.id
_entity.type
_entity.pdbx_description
1 polymer ?
#
loop_
_entity_poly.entity_id
_entity_poly.type
_entity_poly.pdbx_seq_one_letter_code
_entity_poly.pdbx_strand_id
1 'polypeptide(L)'
;MMTMKQFSSPTYRLFITLLMVFIHQNTFGQWMRSTVEYSTHLRDHRSINSPALMHLEKGRDILALPLHEESQFVKVWDYQTGKRGFVLSKELVYIDTLAKADLFVPNFQGHIHRKEALLHIENIEEYSIIVEIDQYPYEIAPYKEIKLALPEGQHGIWAYRDGALPFWGDIELKDSSEYIIQIKTTEDEDVIMADIQPVEHVVDTVIVENRYEKTLTFLPKIKIDTTKIVDNKHPQDLEMAQTPFDIRGYVKLNGLYDFHGLARTGGFPPYDIPVGEDNILNPGFYLSARQSRLGISSNILTDQGYIKLFIELDFVGGGNALDYVRLRHAYVQYGYLTVGQTWTTFTDLYSTPLTVDNEGPSSSSSTRQGVIRYEKKVGKSDNEFAISLETPTRNFSDTIAVDQRQLWPDVASRYKITLPRGQIQAAGLFRVLSQHNPDDQVISKIGYGLMISGKNSFKDKHKIYYQIIGGRGVTRYISAFSSYNLDAVASPTNDIYVPFSAGGYFTYEYYFKPNLFLNFVNGVSWIDNAEWQPDHTFEKSYYTSANLFWFPFDRCRTGLSIVQGERFNKDGQRGSAWRFQMYIRYDI
;
A
#
# COMPACT_ATOMS: atom_id res chain seq x y z
N MET A 1 -24.77 31.04 30.83
CA MET A 1 -25.32 31.78 29.66
C MET A 1 -24.40 31.51 28.48
N MET A 2 -24.99 31.18 27.33
CA MET A 2 -24.42 30.61 26.09
C MET A 2 -24.07 29.11 26.08
N THR A 3 -24.93 28.42 25.33
CA THR A 3 -25.15 26.99 25.09
C THR A 3 -24.14 26.38 24.12
N MET A 4 -23.67 25.16 24.41
CA MET A 4 -23.04 24.28 23.42
C MET A 4 -24.09 23.80 22.41
N LYS A 5 -23.85 24.03 21.12
CA LYS A 5 -24.57 23.35 20.03
C LYS A 5 -23.81 22.10 19.63
N GLN A 6 -24.49 20.99 19.81
CA GLN A 6 -24.19 19.65 19.29
C GLN A 6 -24.27 19.70 17.75
N PHE A 7 -23.16 19.46 17.04
CA PHE A 7 -23.20 19.22 15.59
C PHE A 7 -23.12 17.70 15.35
N SER A 8 -24.30 17.09 15.29
CA SER A 8 -24.52 15.82 14.61
C SER A 8 -24.33 16.04 13.11
N SER A 9 -23.48 15.25 12.46
CA SER A 9 -23.44 15.19 11.00
C SER A 9 -24.79 14.70 10.47
N PRO A 10 -25.46 15.40 9.54
CA PRO A 10 -26.64 14.86 8.91
C PRO A 10 -26.19 13.78 7.93
N THR A 11 -26.42 12.51 8.28
CA THR A 11 -26.55 11.47 7.27
C THR A 11 -27.75 11.82 6.39
N TYR A 12 -27.50 12.34 5.19
CA TYR A 12 -28.53 12.46 4.16
C TYR A 12 -28.85 11.04 3.67
N ARG A 13 -29.76 10.35 4.36
CA ARG A 13 -30.49 9.23 3.78
C ARG A 13 -31.52 9.82 2.83
N LEU A 14 -31.22 9.80 1.53
CA LEU A 14 -32.21 10.11 0.51
C LEU A 14 -33.27 9.00 0.55
N PHE A 15 -34.38 9.27 1.24
CA PHE A 15 -35.59 8.45 1.11
C PHE A 15 -36.13 8.68 -0.30
N ILE A 16 -35.98 7.69 -1.18
CA ILE A 16 -36.76 7.59 -2.41
C ILE A 16 -38.22 7.49 -1.96
N THR A 17 -38.91 8.63 -1.98
CA THR A 17 -40.34 8.67 -1.69
C THR A 17 -41.02 8.36 -3.01
N LEU A 18 -41.51 7.12 -3.15
CA LEU A 18 -42.29 6.66 -4.28
C LEU A 18 -43.65 7.41 -4.26
N LEU A 19 -43.66 8.63 -4.78
CA LEU A 19 -44.90 9.40 -4.95
C LEU A 19 -45.52 8.95 -6.27
N MET A 20 -46.39 7.93 -6.21
CA MET A 20 -47.35 7.65 -7.28
C MET A 20 -48.29 8.86 -7.40
N VAL A 21 -47.91 9.82 -8.24
CA VAL A 21 -48.85 10.81 -8.75
C VAL A 21 -49.21 10.37 -10.16
N PHE A 22 -50.42 9.84 -10.32
CA PHE A 22 -51.08 9.69 -11.61
C PHE A 22 -51.29 11.09 -12.20
N ILE A 23 -50.31 11.57 -12.98
CA ILE A 23 -50.51 12.70 -13.88
C ILE A 23 -50.53 12.12 -15.29
N HIS A 24 -51.70 12.17 -15.93
CA HIS A 24 -51.81 12.08 -17.38
C HIS A 24 -51.04 13.26 -17.99
N GLN A 25 -49.77 13.06 -18.33
CA GLN A 25 -49.01 13.96 -19.19
C GLN A 25 -48.65 13.20 -20.46
N ASN A 26 -48.76 13.88 -21.60
CA ASN A 26 -48.39 13.36 -22.91
C ASN A 26 -47.03 12.64 -22.85
N THR A 27 -47.04 11.31 -22.99
CA THR A 27 -45.90 10.39 -22.78
C THR A 27 -44.95 10.30 -23.98
N PHE A 28 -45.03 11.24 -24.92
CA PHE A 28 -44.21 11.23 -26.13
C PHE A 28 -42.82 11.81 -25.87
N GLY A 29 -41.78 11.11 -26.31
CA GLY A 29 -40.38 11.51 -26.13
C GLY A 29 -39.70 10.97 -24.87
N GLN A 30 -40.34 10.09 -24.11
CA GLN A 30 -39.75 9.40 -22.96
C GLN A 30 -39.66 7.89 -23.19
N TRP A 31 -38.63 7.24 -22.64
CA TRP A 31 -38.56 5.78 -22.63
C TRP A 31 -39.67 5.20 -21.75
N MET A 32 -40.36 4.19 -22.26
CA MET A 32 -41.47 3.52 -21.61
C MET A 32 -41.16 2.03 -21.49
N ARG A 33 -41.42 1.45 -20.32
CA ARG A 33 -41.44 -0.01 -20.20
C ARG A 33 -42.59 -0.53 -21.03
N SER A 34 -42.30 -1.50 -21.88
CA SER A 34 -43.26 -2.04 -22.83
C SER A 34 -43.12 -3.55 -22.90
N THR A 35 -44.21 -4.22 -23.23
CA THR A 35 -44.19 -5.66 -23.52
C THR A 35 -44.62 -5.90 -24.97
N VAL A 36 -44.07 -6.95 -25.57
CA VAL A 36 -44.39 -7.36 -26.93
C VAL A 36 -45.71 -8.14 -26.93
N GLU A 37 -46.76 -7.58 -27.54
CA GLU A 37 -48.11 -8.19 -27.53
C GLU A 37 -48.25 -9.34 -28.53
N TYR A 38 -47.50 -9.28 -29.63
CA TYR A 38 -47.45 -10.29 -30.67
C TYR A 38 -46.00 -10.59 -31.05
N SER A 39 -45.71 -11.87 -31.30
CA SER A 39 -44.41 -12.29 -31.79
C SER A 39 -44.01 -11.47 -33.03
N THR A 40 -42.86 -10.81 -32.95
CA THR A 40 -42.40 -9.84 -33.96
C THR A 40 -40.87 -9.87 -34.10
N HIS A 41 -40.30 -8.94 -34.86
CA HIS A 41 -38.86 -8.79 -35.05
C HIS A 41 -38.42 -7.37 -34.70
N LEU A 42 -37.32 -7.29 -33.95
CA LEU A 42 -36.55 -6.06 -33.80
C LEU A 42 -35.82 -5.80 -35.12
N ARG A 43 -36.02 -4.62 -35.71
CA ARG A 43 -35.46 -4.26 -37.02
C ARG A 43 -34.44 -3.15 -36.94
N ASP A 44 -33.55 -3.09 -37.91
CA ASP A 44 -32.46 -2.12 -37.94
C ASP A 44 -32.93 -0.68 -38.25
N HIS A 45 -33.92 -0.52 -39.13
CA HIS A 45 -34.49 0.77 -39.50
C HIS A 45 -36.03 0.73 -39.55
N ARG A 46 -36.67 1.90 -39.64
CA ARG A 46 -38.14 2.10 -39.58
C ARG A 46 -38.86 1.61 -40.86
N SER A 47 -38.71 0.32 -41.20
CA SER A 47 -39.32 -0.30 -42.37
C SER A 47 -39.60 -1.78 -42.13
N ILE A 48 -40.71 -2.28 -42.67
CA ILE A 48 -41.08 -3.70 -42.53
C ILE A 48 -40.13 -4.62 -43.33
N ASN A 49 -39.47 -4.08 -44.36
CA ASN A 49 -38.49 -4.78 -45.19
C ASN A 49 -37.06 -4.69 -44.63
N SER A 50 -36.87 -4.03 -43.47
CA SER A 50 -35.58 -3.90 -42.82
C SER A 50 -35.09 -5.25 -42.29
N PRO A 51 -33.76 -5.54 -42.32
CA PRO A 51 -33.21 -6.74 -41.70
C PRO A 51 -33.67 -6.91 -40.25
N ALA A 52 -34.06 -8.14 -39.90
CA ALA A 52 -34.38 -8.49 -38.52
C ALA A 52 -33.08 -8.68 -37.73
N LEU A 53 -32.88 -7.86 -36.69
CA LEU A 53 -31.76 -7.96 -35.76
C LEU A 53 -31.97 -9.08 -34.73
N MET A 54 -33.24 -9.35 -34.39
CA MET A 54 -33.66 -10.33 -33.39
C MET A 54 -35.15 -10.65 -33.54
N HIS A 55 -35.54 -11.88 -33.20
CA HIS A 55 -36.94 -12.25 -33.01
C HIS A 55 -37.36 -11.94 -31.56
N LEU A 56 -38.51 -11.30 -31.38
CA LEU A 56 -39.08 -10.96 -30.08
C LEU A 56 -40.35 -11.78 -29.87
N GLU A 57 -40.36 -12.60 -28.82
CA GLU A 57 -41.52 -13.41 -28.45
C GLU A 57 -42.60 -12.58 -27.75
N LYS A 58 -43.85 -13.07 -27.77
CA LYS A 58 -44.94 -12.46 -27.01
C LYS A 58 -44.61 -12.46 -25.52
N GLY A 59 -44.83 -11.33 -24.85
CA GLY A 59 -44.55 -11.12 -23.44
C GLY A 59 -43.13 -10.68 -23.13
N ARG A 60 -42.27 -10.49 -24.15
CA ARG A 60 -40.91 -9.98 -23.97
C ARG A 60 -40.92 -8.54 -23.45
N ASP A 61 -40.28 -8.30 -22.32
CA ASP A 61 -40.11 -6.96 -21.74
C ASP A 61 -38.98 -6.20 -22.44
N ILE A 62 -39.28 -4.97 -22.84
CA ILE A 62 -38.40 -4.08 -23.59
C ILE A 62 -38.64 -2.63 -23.20
N LEU A 63 -37.74 -1.74 -23.60
CA LEU A 63 -37.96 -0.29 -23.51
C LEU A 63 -38.33 0.25 -24.89
N ALA A 64 -39.37 1.09 -24.96
CA ALA A 64 -39.82 1.72 -26.19
C ALA A 64 -39.81 3.25 -26.04
N LEU A 65 -39.38 3.96 -27.07
CA LEU A 65 -39.34 5.42 -27.12
C LEU A 65 -40.34 5.94 -28.16
N PRO A 66 -41.64 6.07 -27.83
CA PRO A 66 -42.62 6.64 -28.74
C PRO A 66 -42.38 8.14 -28.88
N LEU A 67 -42.03 8.58 -30.09
CA LEU A 67 -41.75 10.01 -30.36
C LEU A 67 -43.02 10.81 -30.64
N HIS A 68 -44.02 10.19 -31.31
CA HIS A 68 -45.30 10.79 -31.68
C HIS A 68 -46.39 9.70 -31.77
N GLU A 69 -47.65 10.09 -31.59
CA GLU A 69 -48.83 9.19 -31.58
C GLU A 69 -48.99 8.41 -32.90
N GLU A 70 -48.64 9.01 -34.02
CA GLU A 70 -48.81 8.43 -35.37
C GLU A 70 -47.59 7.61 -35.86
N SER A 71 -46.56 7.44 -35.02
CA SER A 71 -45.34 6.74 -35.43
C SER A 71 -45.61 5.24 -35.63
N GLN A 72 -45.64 4.78 -36.88
CA GLN A 72 -45.84 3.36 -37.18
C GLN A 72 -44.74 2.47 -36.58
N PHE A 73 -43.49 2.95 -36.56
CA PHE A 73 -42.34 2.27 -35.95
C PHE A 73 -41.83 3.06 -34.75
N VAL A 74 -41.57 2.35 -33.67
CA VAL A 74 -41.09 2.88 -32.40
C VAL A 74 -39.69 2.36 -32.16
N LYS A 75 -38.79 3.23 -31.67
CA LYS A 75 -37.44 2.82 -31.31
C LYS A 75 -37.53 1.96 -30.05
N VAL A 76 -36.93 0.78 -30.09
CA VAL A 76 -36.97 -0.20 -29.02
C VAL A 76 -35.56 -0.57 -28.60
N TRP A 77 -35.40 -0.86 -27.31
CA TRP A 77 -34.22 -1.46 -26.74
C TRP A 77 -34.58 -2.69 -25.92
N ASP A 78 -34.08 -3.85 -26.33
CA ASP A 78 -34.10 -5.06 -25.52
C ASP A 78 -32.92 -5.01 -24.53
N TYR A 79 -33.20 -4.57 -23.30
CA TYR A 79 -32.19 -4.42 -22.25
C TYR A 79 -31.65 -5.76 -21.74
N GLN A 80 -32.31 -6.89 -22.05
CA GLN A 80 -31.79 -8.22 -21.72
C GLN A 80 -30.64 -8.65 -22.65
N THR A 81 -30.54 -8.07 -23.84
CA THR A 81 -29.55 -8.46 -24.87
C THR A 81 -28.72 -7.28 -25.39
N GLY A 82 -28.96 -6.08 -24.88
CA GLY A 82 -28.32 -4.84 -25.34
C GLY A 82 -28.76 -4.35 -26.73
N LYS A 83 -29.57 -5.10 -27.48
CA LYS A 83 -29.91 -4.78 -28.87
C LYS A 83 -30.91 -3.63 -28.97
N ARG A 84 -30.58 -2.64 -29.81
CA ARG A 84 -31.42 -1.48 -30.13
C ARG A 84 -31.91 -1.58 -31.58
N GLY A 85 -33.15 -1.17 -31.83
CA GLY A 85 -33.76 -1.23 -33.16
C GLY A 85 -35.15 -0.58 -33.20
N PHE A 86 -36.00 -1.06 -34.11
CA PHE A 86 -37.36 -0.57 -34.31
C PHE A 86 -38.36 -1.72 -34.37
N VAL A 87 -39.54 -1.51 -33.77
CA VAL A 87 -40.68 -2.43 -33.79
C VAL A 87 -41.93 -1.64 -34.18
N LEU A 88 -42.95 -2.29 -34.75
CA LEU A 88 -44.21 -1.62 -35.04
C LEU A 88 -44.92 -1.23 -33.73
N SER A 89 -45.38 0.02 -33.62
CA SER A 89 -46.04 0.54 -32.41
C SER A 89 -47.22 -0.33 -31.98
N LYS A 90 -48.01 -0.82 -32.95
CA LYS A 90 -49.18 -1.68 -32.73
C LYS A 90 -48.87 -3.07 -32.14
N GLU A 91 -47.60 -3.48 -32.14
CA GLU A 91 -47.14 -4.77 -31.60
C GLU A 91 -46.62 -4.65 -30.17
N LEU A 92 -46.67 -3.44 -29.60
CA LEU A 92 -46.23 -3.12 -28.25
C LEU A 92 -47.41 -2.71 -27.37
N VAL A 93 -47.36 -3.09 -26.11
CA VAL A 93 -48.20 -2.56 -25.05
C VAL A 93 -47.31 -1.77 -24.11
N TYR A 94 -47.55 -0.47 -23.99
CA TYR A 94 -46.85 0.41 -23.05
C TYR A 94 -47.40 0.17 -21.64
N ILE A 95 -46.49 -0.08 -20.69
CA ILE A 95 -46.82 -0.39 -19.30
C ILE A 95 -46.74 0.89 -18.45
N ASP A 96 -45.55 1.47 -18.36
CA ASP A 96 -45.27 2.68 -17.59
C ASP A 96 -44.10 3.47 -18.19
N THR A 97 -43.87 4.68 -17.68
CA THR A 97 -42.74 5.51 -18.06
C THR A 97 -41.50 5.13 -17.25
N LEU A 98 -40.37 4.97 -17.93
CA LEU A 98 -39.09 4.81 -17.26
C LEU A 98 -38.68 6.17 -16.70
N ALA A 99 -38.68 6.29 -15.37
CA ALA A 99 -38.34 7.54 -14.68
C ALA A 99 -36.96 8.02 -15.14
N LYS A 100 -36.89 9.30 -15.56
CA LYS A 100 -35.63 9.99 -15.81
C LYS A 100 -35.08 10.47 -14.47
N ALA A 101 -33.82 10.18 -14.18
CA ALA A 101 -33.16 10.69 -12.98
C ALA A 101 -32.28 11.89 -13.34
N ASP A 102 -32.55 13.04 -12.75
CA ASP A 102 -31.62 14.17 -12.82
C ASP A 102 -30.68 14.06 -11.60
N LEU A 103 -29.42 13.68 -11.86
CA LEU A 103 -28.39 13.57 -10.84
C LEU A 103 -27.85 14.97 -10.55
N PHE A 104 -28.49 15.64 -9.59
CA PHE A 104 -28.13 16.97 -9.16
C PHE A 104 -27.34 16.95 -7.84
N VAL A 105 -26.25 17.71 -7.81
CA VAL A 105 -25.49 17.97 -6.58
C VAL A 105 -25.66 19.45 -6.21
N PRO A 106 -26.26 19.79 -5.06
CA PRO A 106 -26.50 21.18 -4.69
C PRO A 106 -25.21 21.95 -4.42
N ASN A 107 -25.08 23.11 -5.10
CA ASN A 107 -24.13 24.20 -4.87
C ASN A 107 -22.73 23.79 -4.37
N PHE A 108 -21.90 23.31 -5.29
CA PHE A 108 -20.46 23.15 -5.10
C PHE A 108 -19.70 24.06 -6.08
N GLN A 109 -18.91 25.00 -5.56
CA GLN A 109 -17.97 25.80 -6.37
C GLN A 109 -16.57 25.24 -6.18
N GLY A 110 -16.00 24.70 -7.26
CA GLY A 110 -14.62 24.22 -7.26
C GLY A 110 -13.61 25.34 -6.99
N HIS A 111 -12.64 25.08 -6.12
CA HIS A 111 -11.60 26.06 -5.74
C HIS A 111 -10.38 26.07 -6.69
N ILE A 112 -10.40 25.30 -7.78
CA ILE A 112 -9.22 25.02 -8.61
C ILE A 112 -9.53 25.22 -10.10
N HIS A 113 -9.14 26.35 -10.71
CA HIS A 113 -9.35 26.64 -12.14
C HIS A 113 -8.77 25.58 -13.10
N ARG A 114 -9.55 24.54 -13.39
CA ARG A 114 -9.39 23.58 -14.49
C ARG A 114 -10.63 23.76 -15.34
N LYS A 115 -10.50 24.02 -16.64
CA LYS A 115 -11.61 24.28 -17.58
C LYS A 115 -12.58 23.07 -17.79
N GLU A 116 -12.51 22.07 -16.91
CA GLU A 116 -13.17 20.76 -16.99
C GLU A 116 -13.47 20.25 -15.57
N ALA A 117 -14.58 19.54 -15.42
CA ALA A 117 -14.93 18.75 -14.24
C ALA A 117 -14.31 17.34 -14.33
N LEU A 118 -13.90 16.78 -13.20
CA LEU A 118 -13.40 15.40 -13.12
C LEU A 118 -14.50 14.48 -12.57
N LEU A 119 -14.91 13.51 -13.37
CA LEU A 119 -15.93 12.53 -13.02
C LEU A 119 -15.32 11.14 -12.81
N HIS A 120 -15.49 10.60 -11.63
CA HIS A 120 -15.08 9.25 -11.24
C HIS A 120 -16.31 8.36 -11.33
N ILE A 121 -16.26 7.29 -12.12
CA ILE A 121 -17.38 6.35 -12.25
C ILE A 121 -16.91 5.00 -11.71
N GLU A 122 -17.51 4.58 -10.60
CA GLU A 122 -17.17 3.36 -9.87
C GLU A 122 -18.25 2.30 -10.12
N ASN A 123 -17.82 1.12 -10.59
CA ASN A 123 -18.65 -0.06 -10.58
C ASN A 123 -18.43 -0.80 -9.26
N ILE A 124 -19.42 -0.81 -8.38
CA ILE A 124 -19.36 -1.51 -7.09
C ILE A 124 -20.02 -2.90 -7.11
N GLU A 125 -20.40 -3.38 -8.29
CA GLU A 125 -21.05 -4.67 -8.52
C GLU A 125 -20.05 -5.77 -8.93
N GLU A 126 -20.49 -7.02 -8.83
CA GLU A 126 -19.74 -8.23 -9.22
C GLU A 126 -19.71 -8.48 -10.74
N TYR A 127 -20.46 -7.71 -11.52
CA TYR A 127 -20.60 -7.85 -12.96
C TYR A 127 -20.10 -6.59 -13.69
N SER A 128 -19.64 -6.74 -14.93
CA SER A 128 -19.32 -5.57 -15.77
C SER A 128 -20.58 -4.74 -16.02
N ILE A 129 -20.43 -3.42 -15.99
CA ILE A 129 -21.49 -2.46 -16.31
C ILE A 129 -21.01 -1.57 -17.44
N ILE A 130 -21.89 -1.25 -18.38
CA ILE A 130 -21.64 -0.26 -19.42
C ILE A 130 -22.26 1.05 -18.98
N VAL A 131 -21.44 2.10 -18.93
CA VAL A 131 -21.89 3.47 -18.70
C VAL A 131 -21.66 4.27 -19.98
N GLU A 132 -22.72 4.79 -20.59
CA GLU A 132 -22.62 5.74 -21.70
C GLU A 132 -22.68 7.17 -21.15
N ILE A 133 -21.68 7.99 -21.45
CA ILE A 133 -21.69 9.44 -21.23
C ILE A 133 -21.70 10.13 -22.57
N ASP A 134 -22.69 10.99 -22.83
CA ASP A 134 -22.88 11.69 -24.12
C ASP A 134 -22.77 10.76 -25.34
N GLN A 135 -23.34 9.55 -25.22
CA GLN A 135 -23.35 8.49 -26.25
C GLN A 135 -22.01 7.77 -26.45
N TYR A 136 -20.99 8.04 -25.62
CA TYR A 136 -19.74 7.27 -25.60
C TYR A 136 -19.81 6.18 -24.53
N PRO A 137 -19.79 4.89 -24.92
CA PRO A 137 -19.85 3.77 -23.97
C PRO A 137 -18.50 3.51 -23.31
N TYR A 138 -18.53 3.25 -22.01
CA TYR A 138 -17.40 2.79 -21.21
C TYR A 138 -17.78 1.50 -20.50
N GLU A 139 -17.08 0.41 -20.79
CA GLU A 139 -17.22 -0.84 -20.05
C GLU A 139 -16.36 -0.79 -18.78
N ILE A 140 -17.01 -0.91 -17.63
CA ILE A 140 -16.37 -0.86 -16.32
C ILE A 140 -16.44 -2.26 -15.71
N ALA A 141 -15.29 -2.92 -15.63
CA ALA A 141 -15.18 -4.25 -15.02
C ALA A 141 -15.58 -4.23 -13.53
N PRO A 142 -15.92 -5.40 -12.94
CA PRO A 142 -16.31 -5.49 -11.53
C PRO A 142 -15.30 -4.82 -10.59
N TYR A 143 -15.78 -4.01 -9.65
CA TYR A 143 -14.95 -3.32 -8.65
C TYR A 143 -13.85 -2.42 -9.24
N LYS A 144 -14.07 -1.87 -10.44
CA LYS A 144 -13.17 -0.91 -11.10
C LYS A 144 -13.77 0.49 -11.18
N GLU A 145 -12.88 1.44 -11.45
CA GLU A 145 -13.18 2.85 -11.58
C GLU A 145 -12.61 3.36 -12.92
N ILE A 146 -13.33 4.26 -13.58
CA ILE A 146 -12.81 5.08 -14.67
C ILE A 146 -12.90 6.57 -14.30
N LYS A 147 -11.99 7.37 -14.87
CA LYS A 147 -11.95 8.82 -14.67
C LYS A 147 -12.13 9.54 -16.00
N LEU A 148 -13.11 10.42 -16.07
CA LEU A 148 -13.42 11.23 -17.24
C LEU A 148 -13.24 12.71 -16.91
N ALA A 149 -12.51 13.43 -17.76
CA ALA A 149 -12.50 14.89 -17.73
C ALA A 149 -13.52 15.40 -18.74
N LEU A 150 -14.55 16.09 -18.25
CA LEU A 150 -15.68 16.56 -19.05
C LEU A 150 -15.79 18.09 -18.90
N PRO A 151 -16.19 18.83 -19.94
CA PRO A 151 -16.41 20.27 -19.81
C PRO A 151 -17.51 20.58 -18.79
N GLU A 152 -17.58 21.82 -18.31
CA GLU A 152 -18.74 22.27 -17.52
C GLU A 152 -20.03 22.16 -18.36
N GLY A 153 -21.10 21.64 -17.75
CA GLY A 153 -22.41 21.56 -18.37
C GLY A 153 -23.22 20.33 -17.96
N GLN A 154 -24.32 20.14 -18.69
CA GLN A 154 -25.20 18.99 -18.55
C GLN A 154 -24.75 17.90 -19.51
N HIS A 155 -24.51 16.69 -18.98
CA HIS A 155 -24.12 15.52 -19.77
C HIS A 155 -25.17 14.43 -19.62
N GLY A 156 -25.48 13.74 -20.71
CA GLY A 156 -26.41 12.61 -20.69
C GLY A 156 -25.71 11.37 -20.17
N ILE A 157 -26.35 10.64 -19.25
CA ILE A 157 -25.83 9.39 -18.68
C ILE A 157 -26.82 8.24 -18.92
N TRP A 158 -26.27 7.09 -19.30
CA TRP A 158 -26.95 5.80 -19.26
C TRP A 158 -26.05 4.80 -18.54
N ALA A 159 -26.62 3.98 -17.68
CA ALA A 159 -25.95 2.81 -17.12
C ALA A 159 -26.80 1.57 -17.35
N TYR A 160 -26.22 0.53 -17.92
CA TYR A 160 -26.92 -0.70 -18.28
C TYR A 160 -26.01 -1.92 -18.20
N ARG A 161 -26.63 -3.07 -17.96
CA ARG A 161 -26.03 -4.40 -18.03
C ARG A 161 -27.11 -5.39 -18.49
N ASP A 162 -26.68 -6.50 -19.03
CA ASP A 162 -27.61 -7.56 -19.44
C ASP A 162 -28.40 -8.06 -18.23
N GLY A 163 -29.73 -8.10 -18.38
CA GLY A 163 -30.63 -8.65 -17.38
C GLY A 163 -31.13 -7.67 -16.31
N ALA A 164 -30.66 -6.42 -16.30
CA ALA A 164 -31.15 -5.38 -15.39
C ALA A 164 -31.78 -4.20 -16.15
N LEU A 165 -32.81 -3.60 -15.56
CA LEU A 165 -33.42 -2.37 -16.06
C LEU A 165 -32.39 -1.22 -16.00
N PRO A 166 -32.18 -0.50 -17.11
CA PRO A 166 -31.14 0.50 -17.20
C PRO A 166 -31.53 1.78 -16.46
N PHE A 167 -30.51 2.44 -15.94
CA PHE A 167 -30.60 3.79 -15.40
C PHE A 167 -30.33 4.80 -16.52
N TRP A 168 -31.12 5.88 -16.58
CA TRP A 168 -30.89 6.97 -17.52
C TRP A 168 -31.24 8.34 -16.95
N GLY A 169 -30.51 9.35 -17.39
CA GLY A 169 -30.59 10.66 -16.79
C GLY A 169 -29.64 11.67 -17.37
N ASP A 170 -29.56 12.81 -16.68
CA ASP A 170 -28.51 13.81 -16.91
C ASP A 170 -27.72 14.03 -15.62
N ILE A 171 -26.44 14.36 -15.79
CA ILE A 171 -25.55 14.84 -14.73
C ILE A 171 -25.19 16.30 -15.01
N GLU A 172 -25.28 17.16 -14.01
CA GLU A 172 -24.82 18.55 -14.12
C GLU A 172 -23.45 18.68 -13.46
N LEU A 173 -22.42 18.98 -14.27
CA LEU A 173 -21.04 19.13 -13.82
C LEU A 173 -20.67 20.61 -13.81
N LYS A 174 -20.08 21.08 -12.71
CA LYS A 174 -19.55 22.45 -12.62
C LYS A 174 -18.07 22.51 -13.00
N ASP A 175 -17.63 23.63 -13.54
CA ASP A 175 -16.21 23.83 -13.81
C ASP A 175 -15.38 23.60 -12.55
N SER A 176 -14.15 23.11 -12.71
CA SER A 176 -13.19 23.04 -11.61
C SER A 176 -13.61 22.15 -10.42
N SER A 177 -14.58 21.26 -10.62
CA SER A 177 -15.13 20.37 -9.58
C SER A 177 -14.83 18.89 -9.85
N GLU A 178 -14.94 18.07 -8.81
CA GLU A 178 -14.69 16.63 -8.86
C GLU A 178 -15.88 15.89 -8.25
N TYR A 179 -16.33 14.83 -8.91
CA TYR A 179 -17.50 14.04 -8.51
C TYR A 179 -17.21 12.54 -8.58
N ILE A 180 -17.85 11.77 -7.71
CA ILE A 180 -17.86 10.31 -7.74
C ILE A 180 -19.30 9.84 -7.99
N ILE A 181 -19.50 9.03 -9.03
CA ILE A 181 -20.72 8.29 -9.30
C ILE A 181 -20.47 6.82 -8.98
N GLN A 182 -21.28 6.26 -8.10
CA GLN A 182 -21.28 4.82 -7.81
C GLN A 182 -22.46 4.17 -8.51
N ILE A 183 -22.19 3.20 -9.38
CA ILE A 183 -23.20 2.41 -10.05
C ILE A 183 -23.40 1.10 -9.31
N LYS A 184 -24.65 0.81 -8.95
CA LYS A 184 -25.05 -0.39 -8.20
C LYS A 184 -26.35 -0.99 -8.72
N THR A 185 -26.74 -2.15 -8.24
CA THR A 185 -28.06 -2.73 -8.49
C THR A 185 -28.92 -2.79 -7.22
N THR A 186 -30.23 -2.99 -7.39
CA THR A 186 -31.16 -3.34 -6.32
C THR A 186 -30.79 -4.68 -5.68
N GLU A 187 -31.32 -4.98 -4.49
CA GLU A 187 -31.11 -6.29 -3.84
C GLU A 187 -31.57 -7.47 -4.71
N ASP A 188 -32.61 -7.26 -5.53
CA ASP A 188 -33.12 -8.24 -6.51
C ASP A 188 -32.31 -8.25 -7.82
N GLU A 189 -31.23 -7.46 -7.92
CA GLU A 189 -30.32 -7.35 -9.07
C GLU A 189 -30.96 -6.89 -10.39
N ASP A 190 -32.22 -6.48 -10.36
CA ASP A 190 -33.08 -6.26 -11.52
C ASP A 190 -33.13 -4.80 -12.00
N VAL A 191 -32.62 -3.84 -11.22
CA VAL A 191 -32.61 -2.41 -11.55
C VAL A 191 -31.26 -1.80 -11.23
N ILE A 192 -30.70 -1.04 -12.18
CA ILE A 192 -29.48 -0.26 -11.95
C ILE A 192 -29.80 1.07 -11.28
N MET A 193 -28.97 1.45 -10.32
CA MET A 193 -29.01 2.71 -9.59
C MET A 193 -27.66 3.41 -9.70
N ALA A 194 -27.68 4.74 -9.68
CA ALA A 194 -26.49 5.57 -9.68
C ALA A 194 -26.58 6.60 -8.55
N ASP A 195 -25.57 6.66 -7.70
CA ASP A 195 -25.45 7.65 -6.63
C ASP A 195 -24.27 8.59 -6.93
N ILE A 196 -24.53 9.89 -7.06
CA ILE A 196 -23.49 10.91 -7.29
C ILE A 196 -23.16 11.68 -6.00
N GLN A 197 -21.88 11.95 -5.76
CA GLN A 197 -21.40 12.76 -4.64
C GLN A 197 -20.26 13.69 -5.09
N PRO A 198 -20.20 14.96 -4.64
CA PRO A 198 -19.06 15.82 -4.89
C PRO A 198 -17.87 15.42 -4.00
N VAL A 199 -16.65 15.61 -4.50
CA VAL A 199 -15.43 15.47 -3.71
C VAL A 199 -15.09 16.82 -3.08
N GLU A 200 -15.34 16.95 -1.78
CA GLU A 200 -14.98 18.15 -1.03
C GLU A 200 -13.48 18.18 -0.71
N HIS A 201 -12.73 19.01 -1.44
CA HIS A 201 -11.35 19.37 -1.08
C HIS A 201 -11.37 20.44 0.00
N VAL A 202 -11.31 20.05 1.28
CA VAL A 202 -11.16 21.00 2.38
C VAL A 202 -9.75 21.57 2.35
N VAL A 203 -9.61 22.80 1.89
CA VAL A 203 -8.35 23.56 1.92
C VAL A 203 -8.35 24.44 3.17
N ASP A 204 -7.49 24.12 4.15
CA ASP A 204 -7.14 25.05 5.24
C ASP A 204 -6.34 26.22 4.62
N THR A 205 -6.98 27.38 4.46
CA THR A 205 -6.40 28.55 3.78
C THR A 205 -5.28 29.21 4.59
N VAL A 206 -4.04 29.17 4.08
CA VAL A 206 -3.04 30.22 4.33
C VAL A 206 -2.91 31.03 3.04
N ILE A 207 -3.28 32.31 3.10
CA ILE A 207 -3.15 33.24 1.98
C ILE A 207 -1.66 33.58 1.82
N VAL A 208 -1.09 33.23 0.68
CA VAL A 208 0.16 33.80 0.19
C VAL A 208 -0.12 34.40 -1.18
N GLU A 209 -0.11 35.72 -1.25
CA GLU A 209 -0.04 36.44 -2.52
C GLU A 209 1.27 36.08 -3.24
N ASN A 210 1.18 35.60 -4.47
CA ASN A 210 2.30 35.65 -5.40
C ASN A 210 1.80 36.08 -6.78
N ARG A 211 2.33 37.23 -7.24
CA ARG A 211 2.14 37.75 -8.60
C ARG A 211 2.88 36.86 -9.60
N TYR A 212 2.20 36.60 -10.71
CA TYR A 212 2.66 35.88 -11.90
C TYR A 212 3.97 36.44 -12.50
N GLU A 213 4.88 35.53 -12.89
CA GLU A 213 5.35 35.49 -14.28
C GLU A 213 5.29 34.06 -14.80
N LYS A 214 4.63 33.91 -15.94
CA LYS A 214 4.28 32.64 -16.57
C LYS A 214 5.42 32.23 -17.49
N THR A 215 6.38 31.44 -17.00
CA THR A 215 7.25 30.69 -17.92
C THR A 215 6.45 29.50 -18.44
N LEU A 216 5.68 29.73 -19.51
CA LEU A 216 5.17 28.65 -20.36
C LEU A 216 6.37 27.97 -21.02
N THR A 217 6.85 26.87 -20.44
CA THR A 217 7.60 25.90 -21.24
C THR A 217 6.58 25.19 -22.15
N PHE A 218 6.25 25.83 -23.27
CA PHE A 218 5.83 25.08 -24.44
C PHE A 218 7.04 24.27 -24.86
N LEU A 219 7.14 23.02 -24.43
CA LEU A 219 7.76 22.06 -25.33
C LEU A 219 6.87 22.09 -26.58
N PRO A 220 7.37 22.49 -27.77
CA PRO A 220 6.65 22.11 -28.96
C PRO A 220 6.52 20.59 -28.87
N LYS A 221 5.29 20.07 -28.74
CA LYS A 221 5.02 18.70 -29.17
C LYS A 221 5.27 18.73 -30.67
N ILE A 222 6.53 18.61 -31.07
CA ILE A 222 6.87 18.02 -32.35
C ILE A 222 6.26 16.63 -32.23
N LYS A 223 5.06 16.45 -32.78
CA LYS A 223 4.58 15.12 -33.12
C LYS A 223 5.52 14.65 -34.21
N ILE A 224 6.65 14.08 -33.80
CA ILE A 224 7.44 13.25 -34.68
C ILE A 224 6.48 12.14 -35.09
N ASP A 225 6.26 12.00 -36.39
CA ASP A 225 5.52 10.87 -36.92
C ASP A 225 6.33 9.60 -36.62
N THR A 226 6.10 9.00 -35.46
CA THR A 226 6.80 7.81 -34.99
C THR A 226 6.52 6.60 -35.88
N THR A 227 5.56 6.69 -36.79
CA THR A 227 5.32 5.66 -37.83
C THR A 227 6.44 5.60 -38.87
N LYS A 228 7.35 6.58 -38.90
CA LYS A 228 8.49 6.66 -39.82
C LYS A 228 9.85 6.44 -39.16
N ILE A 229 9.87 6.07 -37.87
CA ILE A 229 11.11 5.61 -37.23
C ILE A 229 11.41 4.22 -37.80
N VAL A 230 12.54 4.10 -38.50
CA VAL A 230 13.05 2.80 -38.95
C VAL A 230 13.63 2.10 -37.73
N ASP A 231 12.82 1.22 -37.15
CA ASP A 231 13.24 0.34 -36.05
C ASP A 231 13.92 -0.89 -36.67
N ASN A 232 15.24 -0.97 -36.56
CA ASN A 232 16.02 -2.07 -37.13
C ASN A 232 15.96 -3.27 -36.17
N LYS A 233 14.83 -3.99 -36.18
CA LYS A 233 14.63 -5.18 -35.35
C LYS A 233 15.16 -6.43 -36.05
N HIS A 234 15.98 -7.19 -35.36
CA HIS A 234 16.42 -8.51 -35.82
C HIS A 234 15.23 -9.48 -35.75
N PRO A 235 15.04 -10.39 -36.73
CA PRO A 235 13.92 -11.36 -36.71
C PRO A 235 13.92 -12.36 -35.53
N GLN A 236 14.93 -12.30 -34.66
CA GLN A 236 15.05 -13.09 -33.43
C GLN A 236 14.94 -12.22 -32.16
N ASP A 237 14.75 -10.90 -32.31
CA ASP A 237 14.43 -10.06 -31.17
C ASP A 237 13.06 -10.51 -30.67
N LEU A 238 13.06 -11.08 -29.46
CA LEU A 238 11.84 -11.41 -28.72
C LEU A 238 10.89 -10.21 -28.80
N GLU A 239 9.61 -10.44 -29.10
CA GLU A 239 8.59 -9.42 -28.94
C GLU A 239 8.80 -8.77 -27.58
N MET A 240 9.14 -7.47 -27.57
CA MET A 240 9.36 -6.74 -26.34
C MET A 240 8.09 -6.87 -25.50
N ALA A 241 8.09 -7.78 -24.52
CA ALA A 241 7.15 -7.71 -23.42
C ALA A 241 7.43 -6.38 -22.72
N GLN A 242 6.69 -5.34 -23.08
CA GLN A 242 6.72 -4.04 -22.43
C GLN A 242 6.13 -4.25 -21.04
N THR A 243 6.97 -4.70 -20.13
CA THR A 243 6.57 -4.87 -18.76
C THR A 243 6.66 -3.49 -18.11
N PRO A 244 5.56 -2.93 -17.55
CA PRO A 244 5.64 -1.69 -16.82
C PRO A 244 6.54 -1.87 -15.59
N PHE A 245 7.43 -0.89 -15.37
CA PHE A 245 8.26 -0.81 -14.18
C PHE A 245 7.88 0.42 -13.38
N ASP A 246 7.67 0.23 -12.08
CA ASP A 246 7.49 1.30 -11.13
C ASP A 246 8.82 1.65 -10.49
N ILE A 247 9.12 2.94 -10.43
CA ILE A 247 10.23 3.45 -9.63
C ILE A 247 9.65 3.99 -8.33
N ARG A 248 10.25 3.58 -7.21
CA ARG A 248 9.95 4.12 -5.89
C ARG A 248 11.22 4.42 -5.14
N GLY A 249 11.19 5.41 -4.29
CA GLY A 249 12.38 5.73 -3.52
C GLY A 249 12.21 6.96 -2.68
N TYR A 250 13.34 7.46 -2.19
CA TYR A 250 13.38 8.74 -1.52
C TYR A 250 14.80 9.28 -1.43
N VAL A 251 14.90 10.60 -1.40
CA VAL A 251 16.11 11.31 -0.95
C VAL A 251 15.91 11.68 0.51
N LYS A 252 16.85 11.31 1.38
CA LYS A 252 16.77 11.57 2.83
C LYS A 252 18.07 12.19 3.34
N LEU A 253 17.99 13.42 3.80
CA LEU A 253 19.05 14.10 4.55
C LEU A 253 18.88 13.81 6.04
N ASN A 254 19.93 13.30 6.70
CA ASN A 254 19.96 13.05 8.13
C ASN A 254 20.97 13.99 8.77
N GLY A 255 20.60 14.62 9.89
CA GLY A 255 21.49 15.39 10.74
C GLY A 255 21.53 14.80 12.13
N LEU A 256 22.69 14.79 12.76
CA LEU A 256 22.83 14.40 14.16
C LEU A 256 23.83 15.29 14.89
N TYR A 257 23.57 15.44 16.19
CA TYR A 257 24.46 16.06 17.15
C TYR A 257 24.60 15.14 18.36
N ASP A 258 25.79 14.57 18.52
CA ASP A 258 26.20 13.81 19.69
C ASP A 258 26.64 14.74 20.79
N PHE A 259 26.09 14.56 21.99
CA PHE A 259 26.58 15.28 23.18
C PHE A 259 27.82 14.60 23.76
N HIS A 260 27.81 13.26 23.80
CA HIS A 260 28.88 12.39 24.27
C HIS A 260 28.55 10.92 23.95
N GLY A 261 29.55 10.05 24.04
CA GLY A 261 29.36 8.60 24.21
C GLY A 261 29.09 7.79 22.94
N LEU A 262 29.11 8.37 21.73
CA LEU A 262 28.95 7.57 20.51
C LEU A 262 29.62 8.22 19.29
N ALA A 263 30.56 7.52 18.65
CA ALA A 263 31.22 7.98 17.41
C ALA A 263 30.46 7.58 16.13
N ARG A 264 29.54 6.62 16.22
CA ARG A 264 28.88 6.01 15.06
C ARG A 264 27.81 6.91 14.45
N THR A 265 27.90 7.18 13.15
CA THR A 265 26.99 8.12 12.47
C THR A 265 25.85 7.46 11.69
N GLY A 266 25.91 6.13 11.45
CA GLY A 266 24.89 5.38 10.71
C GLY A 266 23.58 5.14 11.47
N GLY A 267 23.59 5.40 12.78
CA GLY A 267 22.48 5.33 13.72
C GLY A 267 23.00 5.18 15.15
N PHE A 268 22.14 4.80 16.09
CA PHE A 268 22.45 4.80 17.53
C PHE A 268 22.44 3.37 18.14
N PRO A 269 23.48 2.54 17.93
CA PRO A 269 23.56 1.24 18.58
C PRO A 269 24.21 1.38 19.96
N PRO A 270 23.51 1.03 21.06
CA PRO A 270 24.09 1.08 22.39
C PRO A 270 25.32 0.17 22.57
N TYR A 271 25.46 -0.87 21.76
CA TYR A 271 26.64 -1.74 21.80
C TYR A 271 27.95 -0.96 21.58
N ASP A 272 27.94 0.05 20.71
CA ASP A 272 29.12 0.88 20.38
C ASP A 272 29.37 2.00 21.40
N ILE A 273 28.56 2.12 22.46
CA ILE A 273 28.80 3.09 23.54
C ILE A 273 30.04 2.63 24.32
N PRO A 274 31.09 3.47 24.42
CA PRO A 274 32.28 3.14 25.20
C PRO A 274 31.95 3.14 26.69
N VAL A 275 32.75 2.40 27.46
CA VAL A 275 32.58 2.21 28.90
C VAL A 275 33.90 2.50 29.59
N GLY A 276 33.88 3.14 30.76
CA GLY A 276 35.09 3.42 31.53
C GLY A 276 35.97 4.52 30.92
N GLU A 277 37.27 4.27 30.80
CA GLU A 277 38.27 5.25 30.35
C GLU A 277 38.13 5.62 28.86
N ASP A 278 37.42 4.81 28.08
CA ASP A 278 37.17 5.03 26.64
C ASP A 278 36.03 6.03 26.37
N ASN A 279 35.43 6.61 27.41
CA ASN A 279 34.30 7.52 27.28
C ASN A 279 34.61 8.71 26.37
N ILE A 280 33.80 8.88 25.33
CA ILE A 280 33.89 10.03 24.42
C ILE A 280 33.15 11.20 25.06
N LEU A 281 33.88 12.20 25.55
CA LEU A 281 33.28 13.39 26.17
C LEU A 281 33.03 14.54 25.18
N ASN A 282 33.65 14.49 24.00
CA ASN A 282 33.55 15.56 23.02
C ASN A 282 32.26 15.44 22.20
N PRO A 283 31.56 16.56 21.95
CA PRO A 283 30.39 16.56 21.08
C PRO A 283 30.78 16.36 19.61
N GLY A 284 29.85 15.85 18.82
CA GLY A 284 30.04 15.57 17.39
C GLY A 284 28.86 16.01 16.55
N PHE A 285 29.11 16.49 15.33
CA PHE A 285 28.07 16.82 14.36
C PHE A 285 28.27 16.02 13.08
N TYR A 286 27.18 15.52 12.50
CA TYR A 286 27.22 14.82 11.23
C TYR A 286 25.96 15.08 10.40
N LEU A 287 26.15 15.20 9.09
CA LEU A 287 25.09 15.42 8.11
C LEU A 287 25.34 14.52 6.89
N SER A 288 24.35 13.75 6.45
CA SER A 288 24.51 12.85 5.30
C SER A 288 23.20 12.45 4.63
N ALA A 289 23.29 12.21 3.31
CA ALA A 289 22.21 11.72 2.48
C ALA A 289 22.27 10.21 2.18
N ARG A 290 23.22 9.45 2.76
CA ARG A 290 23.50 8.05 2.40
C ARG A 290 22.35 7.06 2.62
N GLN A 291 21.38 7.42 3.46
CA GLN A 291 20.19 6.60 3.70
C GLN A 291 19.13 6.75 2.61
N SER A 292 19.38 7.54 1.58
CA SER A 292 18.53 7.63 0.38
C SER A 292 18.39 6.27 -0.29
N ARG A 293 17.23 6.03 -0.90
CA ARG A 293 16.87 4.73 -1.48
C ARG A 293 16.30 4.87 -2.87
N LEU A 294 16.58 3.86 -3.68
CA LEU A 294 15.98 3.65 -4.97
C LEU A 294 15.54 2.20 -5.09
N GLY A 295 14.32 1.99 -5.56
CA GLY A 295 13.77 0.67 -5.81
C GLY A 295 13.00 0.65 -7.13
N ILE A 296 13.07 -0.51 -7.78
CA ILE A 296 12.38 -0.80 -9.03
C ILE A 296 11.50 -2.02 -8.76
N SER A 297 10.21 -1.92 -9.09
CA SER A 297 9.28 -3.04 -9.04
C SER A 297 8.60 -3.25 -10.37
N SER A 298 8.13 -4.47 -10.58
CA SER A 298 7.26 -4.79 -11.69
C SER A 298 6.28 -5.89 -11.30
N ASN A 299 5.04 -5.80 -11.82
CA ASN A 299 4.02 -6.83 -11.67
C ASN A 299 3.68 -7.36 -13.07
N ILE A 300 4.22 -8.52 -13.42
CA ILE A 300 4.00 -9.20 -14.70
C ILE A 300 2.78 -10.10 -14.55
N LEU A 301 1.76 -9.89 -15.37
CA LEU A 301 0.62 -10.81 -15.46
C LEU A 301 1.00 -12.04 -16.27
N THR A 302 0.68 -13.23 -15.75
CA THR A 302 0.80 -14.52 -16.45
C THR A 302 -0.53 -15.25 -16.41
N ASP A 303 -0.70 -16.28 -17.23
CA ASP A 303 -1.90 -17.14 -17.28
C ASP A 303 -2.27 -17.76 -15.92
N GLN A 304 -1.30 -17.85 -15.00
CA GLN A 304 -1.42 -18.50 -13.69
C GLN A 304 -1.39 -17.49 -12.52
N GLY A 305 -1.37 -16.18 -12.81
CA GLY A 305 -1.36 -15.12 -11.81
C GLY A 305 -0.20 -14.13 -11.99
N TYR A 306 0.06 -13.31 -10.97
CA TYR A 306 1.07 -12.25 -11.04
C TYR A 306 2.44 -12.75 -10.59
N ILE A 307 3.47 -12.39 -11.36
CA ILE A 307 4.87 -12.42 -10.94
C ILE A 307 5.25 -11.00 -10.50
N LYS A 308 5.69 -10.87 -9.26
CA LYS A 308 6.19 -9.60 -8.72
C LYS A 308 7.70 -9.62 -8.61
N LEU A 309 8.35 -8.65 -9.22
CA LEU A 309 9.79 -8.41 -9.12
C LEU A 309 10.02 -7.20 -8.22
N PHE A 310 11.02 -7.25 -7.34
CA PHE A 310 11.44 -6.08 -6.59
C PHE A 310 12.95 -6.06 -6.32
N ILE A 311 13.58 -4.94 -6.67
CA ILE A 311 14.97 -4.63 -6.36
C ILE A 311 15.01 -3.31 -5.60
N GLU A 312 15.81 -3.22 -4.52
CA GLU A 312 16.00 -2.01 -3.73
C GLU A 312 17.46 -1.84 -3.31
N LEU A 313 17.96 -0.61 -3.44
CA LEU A 313 19.33 -0.20 -3.10
C LEU A 313 19.32 0.96 -2.08
N ASP A 314 20.35 1.04 -1.24
CA ASP A 314 20.73 2.27 -0.50
C ASP A 314 22.24 2.55 -0.63
N PHE A 315 22.71 3.66 -0.07
CA PHE A 315 24.12 4.05 -0.08
C PHE A 315 24.78 3.85 1.30
N VAL A 316 24.25 2.91 2.10
CA VAL A 316 24.77 2.57 3.44
C VAL A 316 25.63 1.30 3.38
N GLY A 317 26.15 0.94 2.21
CA GLY A 317 27.12 -0.14 2.04
C GLY A 317 28.50 0.29 2.50
N GLY A 318 29.18 -0.54 3.28
CA GLY A 318 30.60 -0.36 3.60
C GLY A 318 30.93 0.41 4.89
N GLY A 319 32.18 0.22 5.34
CA GLY A 319 32.76 0.86 6.51
C GLY A 319 33.37 2.24 6.23
N ASN A 320 33.66 2.97 7.31
CA ASN A 320 34.28 4.29 7.42
C ASN A 320 34.42 5.10 6.12
N ALA A 321 33.42 5.97 5.89
CA ALA A 321 33.44 7.15 5.02
C ALA A 321 33.17 7.00 3.51
N LEU A 322 32.77 5.83 3.00
CA LEU A 322 32.42 5.68 1.58
C LEU A 322 30.93 5.34 1.41
N ASP A 323 30.23 6.14 0.59
CA ASP A 323 28.80 5.98 0.28
C ASP A 323 28.59 4.87 -0.77
N TYR A 324 28.89 3.61 -0.41
CA TYR A 324 28.74 2.50 -1.35
C TYR A 324 27.28 2.06 -1.49
N VAL A 325 26.93 1.73 -2.73
CA VAL A 325 25.67 1.09 -3.07
C VAL A 325 25.59 -0.28 -2.38
N ARG A 326 24.49 -0.51 -1.67
CA ARG A 326 24.19 -1.78 -1.00
C ARG A 326 22.86 -2.31 -1.48
N LEU A 327 22.88 -3.59 -1.84
CA LEU A 327 21.68 -4.35 -2.12
C LEU A 327 20.87 -4.60 -0.85
N ARG A 328 19.60 -4.17 -0.85
CA ARG A 328 18.68 -4.38 0.27
C ARG A 328 17.70 -5.50 -0.06
N HIS A 329 17.03 -5.39 -1.20
CA HIS A 329 16.07 -6.35 -1.70
C HIS A 329 16.41 -6.75 -3.14
N ALA A 330 16.27 -8.03 -3.44
CA ALA A 330 16.25 -8.59 -4.78
C ALA A 330 15.48 -9.90 -4.72
N TYR A 331 14.19 -9.87 -4.99
CA TYR A 331 13.36 -11.07 -4.94
C TYR A 331 12.29 -11.10 -6.00
N VAL A 332 11.80 -12.31 -6.25
CA VAL A 332 10.63 -12.61 -7.07
C VAL A 332 9.57 -13.23 -6.16
N GLN A 333 8.33 -12.84 -6.37
CA GLN A 333 7.17 -13.50 -5.78
C GLN A 333 6.27 -14.03 -6.89
N TYR A 334 5.86 -15.29 -6.76
CA TYR A 334 4.92 -15.95 -7.65
C TYR A 334 3.92 -16.75 -6.83
N GLY A 335 2.65 -16.34 -6.89
CA GLY A 335 1.62 -16.84 -5.98
C GLY A 335 2.01 -16.67 -4.51
N TYR A 336 2.05 -17.79 -3.78
CA TYR A 336 2.41 -17.84 -2.36
C TYR A 336 3.91 -18.01 -2.10
N LEU A 337 4.73 -18.12 -3.14
CA LEU A 337 6.17 -18.36 -3.01
C LEU A 337 6.95 -17.06 -3.23
N THR A 338 7.89 -16.77 -2.33
CA THR A 338 8.89 -15.71 -2.46
C THR A 338 10.28 -16.32 -2.50
N VAL A 339 11.09 -15.94 -3.49
CA VAL A 339 12.47 -16.41 -3.65
C VAL A 339 13.39 -15.22 -3.88
N GLY A 340 14.47 -15.11 -3.12
CA GLY A 340 15.51 -14.10 -3.27
C GLY A 340 15.93 -13.47 -1.95
N GLN A 341 16.51 -12.27 -1.97
CA GLN A 341 16.90 -11.54 -0.78
C GLN A 341 15.79 -10.61 -0.32
N THR A 342 15.22 -10.90 0.85
CA THR A 342 14.25 -10.02 1.52
C THR A 342 14.27 -10.25 3.03
N TRP A 343 13.33 -9.61 3.74
CA TRP A 343 13.17 -9.78 5.18
C TRP A 343 12.94 -11.24 5.56
N THR A 344 13.61 -11.69 6.62
CA THR A 344 13.37 -13.00 7.24
C THR A 344 11.91 -13.17 7.67
N THR A 345 11.38 -14.38 7.56
CA THR A 345 10.05 -14.76 8.07
C THR A 345 9.98 -14.64 9.59
N PHE A 346 11.12 -14.63 10.30
CA PHE A 346 11.15 -14.47 11.75
C PHE A 346 10.82 -13.03 12.21
N THR A 347 10.93 -12.04 11.33
CA THR A 347 10.67 -10.62 11.65
C THR A 347 9.21 -10.24 11.40
N ASP A 348 8.64 -9.41 12.28
CA ASP A 348 7.39 -8.69 12.05
C ASP A 348 7.64 -7.25 11.62
N LEU A 349 7.43 -6.95 10.34
CA LEU A 349 7.62 -5.60 9.81
C LEU A 349 6.52 -4.62 10.25
N TYR A 350 5.36 -5.12 10.64
CA TYR A 350 4.20 -4.29 10.97
C TYR A 350 4.27 -3.75 12.41
N SER A 351 5.01 -4.43 13.30
CA SER A 351 5.30 -3.95 14.66
C SER A 351 6.51 -3.02 14.73
N THR A 352 7.29 -2.84 13.66
CA THR A 352 8.47 -1.96 13.67
C THR A 352 8.06 -0.50 13.92
N PRO A 353 8.57 0.14 14.99
CA PRO A 353 8.25 1.53 15.28
C PRO A 353 8.98 2.46 14.31
N LEU A 354 8.35 3.61 14.03
CA LEU A 354 9.01 4.66 13.28
C LEU A 354 9.95 5.46 14.20
N THR A 355 11.24 5.45 13.90
CA THR A 355 12.26 6.26 14.59
C THR A 355 12.97 7.18 13.61
N VAL A 356 13.44 8.34 14.10
CA VAL A 356 14.36 9.20 13.32
C VAL A 356 15.71 8.52 13.18
N ASP A 357 16.15 7.90 14.28
CA ASP A 357 17.28 6.99 14.32
C ASP A 357 17.07 5.81 13.37
N ASN A 358 18.12 5.43 12.65
CA ASN A 358 18.06 4.37 11.65
C ASN A 358 18.30 2.97 12.24
N GLU A 359 18.89 2.86 13.44
CA GLU A 359 18.99 1.57 14.14
C GLU A 359 17.66 1.23 14.83
N GLY A 360 17.02 2.21 15.47
CA GLY A 360 15.78 2.01 16.23
C GLY A 360 16.03 1.33 17.58
N PRO A 361 15.02 0.74 18.23
CA PRO A 361 15.23 0.05 19.49
C PRO A 361 16.17 -1.15 19.29
N SER A 362 17.11 -1.33 20.21
CA SER A 362 18.22 -2.29 20.06
C SER A 362 17.78 -3.74 19.94
N SER A 363 16.61 -4.09 20.47
CA SER A 363 15.99 -5.41 20.37
C SER A 363 15.17 -5.66 19.10
N SER A 364 15.04 -4.66 18.23
CA SER A 364 14.32 -4.82 16.96
C SER A 364 14.93 -5.93 16.11
N SER A 365 14.12 -6.47 15.19
CA SER A 365 14.59 -7.44 14.21
C SER A 365 14.43 -6.83 12.82
N SER A 366 15.51 -6.83 12.04
CA SER A 366 15.53 -6.17 10.73
C SER A 366 16.42 -6.89 9.71
N THR A 367 16.57 -8.20 9.88
CA THR A 367 17.48 -9.01 9.05
C THR A 367 16.89 -9.25 7.66
N ARG A 368 17.69 -8.99 6.63
CA ARG A 368 17.42 -9.35 5.25
C ARG A 368 18.44 -10.39 4.80
N GLN A 369 17.98 -11.42 4.12
CA GLN A 369 18.81 -12.54 3.69
C GLN A 369 18.15 -13.30 2.54
N GLY A 370 18.91 -14.22 1.94
CA GLY A 370 18.34 -15.18 1.01
C GLY A 370 17.25 -15.98 1.69
N VAL A 371 16.09 -16.07 1.03
CA VAL A 371 14.91 -16.74 1.54
C VAL A 371 14.17 -17.45 0.41
N ILE A 372 13.67 -18.64 0.74
CA ILE A 372 12.59 -19.32 0.02
C ILE A 372 11.44 -19.41 1.00
N ARG A 373 10.40 -18.59 0.81
CA ARG A 373 9.26 -18.46 1.73
C ARG A 373 7.96 -18.84 1.05
N TYR A 374 7.19 -19.70 1.71
CA TYR A 374 5.78 -19.90 1.41
C TYR A 374 4.94 -19.12 2.41
N GLU A 375 4.04 -18.24 1.94
CA GLU A 375 3.13 -17.49 2.79
C GLU A 375 1.73 -17.38 2.20
N LYS A 376 0.71 -17.56 3.04
CA LYS A 376 -0.70 -17.46 2.63
C LYS A 376 -1.64 -17.07 3.77
N LYS A 377 -2.86 -16.70 3.41
CA LYS A 377 -3.99 -16.58 4.35
C LYS A 377 -4.43 -17.96 4.87
N VAL A 378 -4.94 -18.00 6.10
CA VAL A 378 -5.39 -19.23 6.77
C VAL A 378 -6.91 -19.34 6.70
N GLY A 379 -7.40 -20.37 6.02
CA GLY A 379 -8.84 -20.61 5.84
C GLY A 379 -9.52 -19.44 5.14
N LYS A 380 -10.67 -19.02 5.66
CA LYS A 380 -11.43 -17.83 5.19
C LYS A 380 -11.10 -16.56 5.99
N SER A 381 -10.08 -16.58 6.85
CA SER A 381 -9.73 -15.45 7.72
C SER A 381 -8.64 -14.56 7.11
N ASP A 382 -8.44 -13.37 7.69
CA ASP A 382 -7.31 -12.49 7.38
C ASP A 382 -6.01 -12.84 8.14
N ASN A 383 -6.00 -13.99 8.84
CA ASN A 383 -4.78 -14.47 9.48
C ASN A 383 -3.81 -15.01 8.45
N GLU A 384 -2.50 -14.85 8.69
CA GLU A 384 -1.45 -15.28 7.78
C GLU A 384 -0.59 -16.35 8.43
N PHE A 385 -0.17 -17.34 7.64
CA PHE A 385 0.88 -18.27 8.00
C PHE A 385 2.01 -18.18 6.98
N ALA A 386 3.26 -18.22 7.45
CA ALA A 386 4.41 -18.36 6.58
C ALA A 386 5.47 -19.30 7.17
N ILE A 387 6.21 -19.96 6.28
CA ILE A 387 7.37 -20.78 6.58
C ILE A 387 8.45 -20.54 5.53
N SER A 388 9.72 -20.61 5.92
CA SER A 388 10.84 -20.38 5.02
C SER A 388 12.07 -21.20 5.34
N LEU A 389 12.88 -21.42 4.29
CA LEU A 389 14.29 -21.77 4.37
C LEU A 389 15.12 -20.51 4.09
N GLU A 390 16.12 -20.24 4.92
CA GLU A 390 16.84 -18.97 4.91
C GLU A 390 18.36 -19.13 5.01
N THR A 391 19.09 -18.15 4.46
CA THR A 391 20.55 -18.17 4.51
C THR A 391 21.06 -18.07 5.95
N PRO A 392 21.86 -19.05 6.41
CA PRO A 392 22.29 -19.14 7.80
C PRO A 392 23.40 -18.15 8.21
N THR A 393 24.17 -17.63 7.25
CA THR A 393 25.27 -16.69 7.47
C THR A 393 25.14 -15.49 6.54
N ARG A 394 25.78 -14.35 6.89
CA ARG A 394 25.73 -13.15 6.02
C ARG A 394 26.71 -13.22 4.86
N ASN A 395 27.93 -13.70 5.09
CA ASN A 395 28.98 -13.82 4.09
C ASN A 395 29.74 -15.13 4.32
N PHE A 396 30.20 -15.76 3.24
CA PHE A 396 31.35 -16.65 3.31
C PHE A 396 32.60 -15.76 3.30
N SER A 397 33.51 -15.95 4.25
CA SER A 397 34.80 -15.25 4.18
C SER A 397 35.61 -15.83 3.02
N ASP A 398 36.04 -15.01 2.07
CA ASP A 398 37.00 -15.38 1.01
C ASP A 398 38.44 -15.58 1.57
N THR A 399 38.64 -15.36 2.88
CA THR A 399 39.91 -15.63 3.53
C THR A 399 39.90 -17.05 4.08
N ILE A 400 40.88 -17.85 3.67
CA ILE A 400 41.14 -19.26 4.07
C ILE A 400 41.20 -19.47 5.60
N ALA A 401 41.14 -18.42 6.41
CA ALA A 401 41.42 -18.45 7.83
C ALA A 401 40.28 -18.94 8.74
N VAL A 402 39.00 -18.98 8.32
CA VAL A 402 37.94 -19.73 9.03
C VAL A 402 36.82 -20.04 8.05
N ASP A 403 36.62 -21.32 7.71
CA ASP A 403 35.50 -21.74 6.87
C ASP A 403 34.19 -21.77 7.71
N GLN A 404 33.56 -20.62 7.92
CA GLN A 404 32.32 -20.48 8.71
C GLN A 404 31.06 -20.97 7.96
N ARG A 405 31.17 -22.05 7.17
CA ARG A 405 30.04 -22.61 6.43
C ARG A 405 29.06 -23.28 7.38
N GLN A 406 27.85 -22.73 7.45
CA GLN A 406 26.73 -23.46 8.02
C GLN A 406 26.17 -24.43 6.99
N LEU A 407 26.04 -25.69 7.39
CA LEU A 407 25.67 -26.80 6.52
C LEU A 407 24.17 -26.86 6.22
N TRP A 408 23.36 -26.30 7.11
CA TRP A 408 21.90 -26.35 7.04
C TRP A 408 21.31 -24.95 6.89
N PRO A 409 20.23 -24.79 6.11
CA PRO A 409 19.49 -23.53 6.09
C PRO A 409 18.82 -23.28 7.46
N ASP A 410 18.63 -22.01 7.78
CA ASP A 410 17.77 -21.62 8.90
C ASP A 410 16.31 -21.88 8.50
N VAL A 411 15.50 -22.39 9.43
CA VAL A 411 14.06 -22.59 9.23
C VAL A 411 13.32 -21.58 10.08
N ALA A 412 12.53 -20.70 9.45
CA ALA A 412 11.72 -19.72 10.15
C ALA A 412 10.24 -19.92 9.83
N SER A 413 9.37 -19.64 10.79
CA SER A 413 7.92 -19.67 10.60
C SER A 413 7.24 -18.57 11.39
N ARG A 414 6.07 -18.13 10.94
CA ARG A 414 5.24 -17.16 11.64
C ARG A 414 3.76 -17.45 11.47
N TYR A 415 2.99 -17.05 12.48
CA TYR A 415 1.54 -16.95 12.43
C TYR A 415 1.11 -15.55 12.86
N LYS A 416 0.38 -14.85 12.00
CA LYS A 416 -0.11 -13.50 12.24
C LYS A 416 -1.64 -13.53 12.38
N ILE A 417 -2.13 -12.96 13.47
CA ILE A 417 -3.54 -12.77 13.74
C ILE A 417 -3.89 -11.32 13.41
N THR A 418 -4.82 -11.14 12.48
CA THR A 418 -5.34 -9.83 12.10
C THR A 418 -6.53 -9.49 13.00
N LEU A 419 -6.49 -8.30 13.61
CA LEU A 419 -7.53 -7.80 14.52
C LEU A 419 -8.18 -6.54 13.90
N PRO A 420 -9.42 -6.17 14.28
CA PRO A 420 -10.07 -4.97 13.73
C PRO A 420 -9.29 -3.65 13.92
N ARG A 421 -8.41 -3.59 14.94
CA ARG A 421 -7.60 -2.39 15.26
C ARG A 421 -6.12 -2.69 15.40
N GLY A 422 -5.63 -3.75 14.76
CA GLY A 422 -4.23 -4.13 14.92
C GLY A 422 -3.90 -5.52 14.43
N GLN A 423 -2.76 -6.02 14.88
CA GLN A 423 -2.34 -7.40 14.64
C GLN A 423 -1.41 -7.87 15.76
N ILE A 424 -1.36 -9.19 15.92
CA ILE A 424 -0.41 -9.88 16.79
C ILE A 424 0.27 -10.97 15.97
N GLN A 425 1.58 -11.11 16.08
CA GLN A 425 2.36 -12.13 15.41
C GLN A 425 3.15 -12.96 16.43
N ALA A 426 3.16 -14.27 16.23
CA ALA A 426 4.12 -15.18 16.85
C ALA A 426 5.02 -15.76 15.75
N ALA A 427 6.33 -15.81 15.99
CA ALA A 427 7.30 -16.38 15.06
C ALA A 427 8.28 -17.30 15.79
N GLY A 428 8.73 -18.33 15.07
CA GLY A 428 9.70 -19.31 15.54
C GLY A 428 10.85 -19.46 14.54
N LEU A 429 12.02 -19.75 15.07
CA LEU A 429 13.26 -19.92 14.33
C LEU A 429 14.00 -21.16 14.83
N PHE A 430 14.47 -21.99 13.90
CA PHE A 430 15.29 -23.16 14.16
C PHE A 430 16.54 -23.13 13.28
N ARG A 431 17.69 -23.47 13.85
CA ARG A 431 19.00 -23.30 13.21
C ARG A 431 19.96 -24.41 13.63
N VAL A 432 20.94 -24.69 12.77
CA VAL A 432 22.11 -25.51 13.11
C VAL A 432 23.35 -24.65 12.90
N LEU A 433 23.95 -24.21 14.00
CA LEU A 433 25.12 -23.35 14.01
C LEU A 433 26.37 -24.23 13.92
N SER A 434 27.18 -24.02 12.88
CA SER A 434 28.48 -24.68 12.73
C SER A 434 29.60 -23.65 12.88
N GLN A 435 30.59 -23.95 13.71
CA GLN A 435 31.78 -23.12 13.91
C GLN A 435 33.00 -23.99 14.21
N HIS A 436 34.18 -23.50 13.84
CA HIS A 436 35.44 -24.13 14.21
C HIS A 436 35.72 -23.91 15.71
N ASN A 437 36.13 -24.96 16.40
CA ASN A 437 36.67 -24.86 17.75
C ASN A 437 38.15 -24.40 17.68
N PRO A 438 38.82 -24.19 18.84
CA PRO A 438 40.25 -23.84 18.86
C PRO A 438 41.21 -24.85 18.20
N ASP A 439 40.79 -26.11 18.03
CA ASP A 439 41.55 -27.17 17.33
C ASP A 439 41.23 -27.23 15.81
N ASP A 440 40.51 -26.25 15.28
CA ASP A 440 40.06 -26.18 13.87
C ASP A 440 39.07 -27.30 13.46
N GLN A 441 38.40 -27.94 14.43
CA GLN A 441 37.34 -28.92 14.17
C GLN A 441 35.98 -28.24 14.05
N VAL A 442 35.20 -28.63 13.05
CA VAL A 442 33.82 -28.13 12.87
C VAL A 442 32.89 -28.76 13.91
N ILE A 443 32.32 -27.92 14.77
CA ILE A 443 31.33 -28.31 15.77
C ILE A 443 29.97 -27.70 15.40
N SER A 444 28.93 -28.52 15.47
CA SER A 444 27.55 -28.08 15.23
C SER A 444 26.72 -28.10 16.52
N LYS A 445 25.97 -27.03 16.78
CA LYS A 445 24.99 -26.92 17.88
C LYS A 445 23.66 -26.42 17.36
N ILE A 446 22.59 -26.77 18.08
CA ILE A 446 21.24 -26.32 17.75
C ILE A 446 21.02 -24.90 18.28
N GLY A 447 20.49 -24.03 17.43
CA GLY A 447 19.99 -22.71 17.79
C GLY A 447 18.46 -22.64 17.60
N TYR A 448 17.80 -21.85 18.43
CA TYR A 448 16.35 -21.66 18.35
C TYR A 448 15.94 -20.28 18.88
N GLY A 449 14.85 -19.74 18.34
CA GLY A 449 14.33 -18.43 18.71
C GLY A 449 12.81 -18.36 18.67
N LEU A 450 12.25 -17.52 19.54
CA LEU A 450 10.85 -17.17 19.57
C LEU A 450 10.70 -15.64 19.54
N MET A 451 9.67 -15.17 18.86
CA MET A 451 9.26 -13.77 18.84
C MET A 451 7.75 -13.66 19.02
N ILE A 452 7.32 -12.72 19.85
CA ILE A 452 5.94 -12.23 19.92
C ILE A 452 5.96 -10.74 19.68
N SER A 453 5.14 -10.26 18.77
CA SER A 453 5.07 -8.85 18.40
C SER A 453 3.65 -8.43 18.08
N GLY A 454 3.43 -7.13 18.01
CA GLY A 454 2.15 -6.60 17.61
C GLY A 454 2.15 -5.10 17.42
N LYS A 455 1.09 -4.65 16.77
CA LYS A 455 0.73 -3.24 16.66
C LYS A 455 -0.77 -3.13 16.88
N ASN A 456 -1.18 -2.31 17.84
CA ASN A 456 -2.58 -2.11 18.15
C ASN A 456 -2.88 -0.62 18.29
N SER A 457 -4.05 -0.22 17.79
CA SER A 457 -4.55 1.16 17.90
C SER A 457 -5.72 1.17 18.87
N PHE A 458 -5.73 2.13 19.79
CA PHE A 458 -6.84 2.34 20.71
C PHE A 458 -7.31 3.77 20.63
N LYS A 459 -8.57 3.97 20.25
CA LYS A 459 -9.08 5.26 19.78
C LYS A 459 -8.29 5.73 18.54
N ASP A 460 -8.75 6.78 17.87
CA ASP A 460 -8.18 7.17 16.56
C ASP A 460 -6.80 7.84 16.66
N LYS A 461 -6.33 8.16 17.88
CA LYS A 461 -5.12 8.96 18.12
C LYS A 461 -3.97 8.20 18.77
N HIS A 462 -4.18 6.99 19.27
CA HIS A 462 -3.16 6.27 20.02
C HIS A 462 -2.81 4.95 19.37
N LYS A 463 -1.51 4.69 19.22
CA LYS A 463 -0.99 3.41 18.71
C LYS A 463 0.08 2.90 19.65
N ILE A 464 0.12 1.59 19.82
CA ILE A 464 1.17 0.88 20.53
C ILE A 464 1.80 -0.16 19.62
N TYR A 465 3.11 -0.29 19.77
CA TYR A 465 3.91 -1.31 19.11
C TYR A 465 4.73 -2.00 20.18
N TYR A 466 4.85 -3.31 20.07
CA TYR A 466 5.63 -4.08 21.03
C TYR A 466 6.24 -5.30 20.36
N GLN A 467 7.36 -5.74 20.90
CA GLN A 467 8.03 -6.96 20.51
C GLN A 467 8.79 -7.51 21.70
N ILE A 468 8.80 -8.84 21.81
CA ILE A 468 9.70 -9.60 22.66
C ILE A 468 10.31 -10.68 21.76
N ILE A 469 11.64 -10.80 21.80
CA ILE A 469 12.43 -11.77 21.06
C ILE A 469 13.42 -12.43 22.00
N GLY A 470 13.63 -13.74 21.87
CA GLY A 470 14.69 -14.41 22.60
C GLY A 470 14.92 -15.84 22.18
N GLY A 471 16.09 -16.39 22.55
CA GLY A 471 16.50 -17.72 22.15
C GLY A 471 18.00 -17.97 22.26
N ARG A 472 18.44 -19.17 21.88
CA ARG A 472 19.87 -19.54 21.79
C ARG A 472 20.38 -19.35 20.37
N GLY A 473 21.45 -18.58 20.21
CA GLY A 473 22.08 -18.37 18.90
C GLY A 473 21.24 -17.55 17.93
N VAL A 474 20.58 -16.52 18.45
CA VAL A 474 19.67 -15.63 17.69
C VAL A 474 20.18 -14.19 17.60
N THR A 475 21.42 -13.94 18.00
CA THR A 475 22.02 -12.60 18.06
C THR A 475 21.98 -11.89 16.70
N ARG A 476 22.16 -12.61 15.58
CA ARG A 476 22.06 -12.01 14.24
C ARG A 476 20.67 -11.44 13.90
N TYR A 477 19.63 -11.85 14.62
CA TYR A 477 18.24 -11.43 14.44
C TYR A 477 17.82 -10.30 15.39
N ILE A 478 18.71 -9.92 16.31
CA ILE A 478 18.53 -8.82 17.27
C ILE A 478 19.47 -7.69 16.84
N SER A 479 18.93 -6.52 16.50
CA SER A 479 19.69 -5.40 15.92
C SER A 479 20.95 -5.04 16.73
N ALA A 480 20.86 -5.05 18.07
CA ALA A 480 21.94 -4.79 19.01
C ALA A 480 23.20 -5.64 18.76
N PHE A 481 23.02 -6.88 18.30
CA PHE A 481 24.09 -7.87 18.19
C PHE A 481 24.41 -8.23 16.74
N SER A 482 23.56 -7.81 15.80
CA SER A 482 23.52 -8.28 14.42
C SER A 482 24.80 -8.06 13.59
N SER A 483 25.70 -7.19 14.06
CA SER A 483 26.95 -6.84 13.39
C SER A 483 28.21 -7.42 14.07
N TYR A 484 28.07 -8.20 15.14
CA TYR A 484 29.19 -8.62 16.00
C TYR A 484 29.47 -10.13 16.00
N ASN A 485 28.74 -10.91 15.17
CA ASN A 485 28.94 -12.36 15.01
C ASN A 485 28.90 -13.15 16.32
N LEU A 486 27.92 -12.86 17.18
CA LEU A 486 27.80 -13.42 18.53
C LEU A 486 26.89 -14.66 18.61
N ASP A 487 26.52 -15.27 17.48
CA ASP A 487 25.61 -16.42 17.47
C ASP A 487 26.24 -17.66 18.11
N ALA A 488 27.56 -17.79 18.00
CA ALA A 488 28.38 -18.80 18.64
C ALA A 488 29.80 -18.26 18.84
N VAL A 489 30.43 -18.62 19.96
CA VAL A 489 31.79 -18.21 20.32
C VAL A 489 32.60 -19.45 20.69
N ALA A 490 33.86 -19.54 20.22
CA ALA A 490 34.74 -20.64 20.58
C ALA A 490 34.97 -20.70 22.10
N SER A 491 34.89 -21.89 22.68
CA SER A 491 35.13 -22.13 24.10
C SER A 491 36.54 -22.67 24.33
N PRO A 492 37.20 -22.36 25.48
CA PRO A 492 38.49 -22.94 25.85
C PRO A 492 38.51 -24.47 25.99
N THR A 493 37.35 -25.12 26.07
CA THR A 493 37.22 -26.59 26.23
C THR A 493 37.03 -27.34 24.91
N ASN A 494 37.54 -26.80 23.80
CA ASN A 494 37.38 -27.36 22.45
C ASN A 494 35.91 -27.61 22.04
N ASP A 495 34.99 -26.80 22.53
CA ASP A 495 33.57 -26.75 22.16
C ASP A 495 33.21 -25.33 21.66
N ILE A 496 31.96 -25.11 21.26
CA ILE A 496 31.41 -23.78 20.98
C ILE A 496 30.33 -23.42 22.00
N TYR A 497 30.36 -22.17 22.46
CA TYR A 497 29.36 -21.58 23.34
C TYR A 497 28.30 -20.85 22.51
N VAL A 498 27.04 -21.28 22.65
CA VAL A 498 25.89 -20.65 21.99
C VAL A 498 25.13 -19.83 23.03
N PRO A 499 25.28 -18.50 23.05
CA PRO A 499 24.65 -17.66 24.06
C PRO A 499 23.14 -17.68 23.93
N PHE A 500 22.45 -17.62 25.07
CA PHE A 500 21.07 -17.18 25.08
C PHE A 500 21.04 -15.65 24.97
N SER A 501 20.11 -15.11 24.19
CA SER A 501 19.94 -13.67 24.06
C SER A 501 18.47 -13.34 24.04
N ALA A 502 18.11 -12.18 24.59
CA ALA A 502 16.76 -11.70 24.63
C ALA A 502 16.69 -10.19 24.50
N GLY A 503 15.53 -9.70 24.11
CA GLY A 503 15.24 -8.29 24.11
C GLY A 503 13.77 -8.02 23.84
N GLY A 504 13.38 -6.78 24.05
CA GLY A 504 12.06 -6.31 23.68
C GLY A 504 12.01 -4.81 23.56
N TYR A 505 10.93 -4.33 22.97
CA TYR A 505 10.63 -2.90 22.94
C TYR A 505 9.15 -2.66 23.15
N PHE A 506 8.86 -1.44 23.61
CA PHE A 506 7.53 -0.88 23.68
C PHE A 506 7.56 0.53 23.11
N THR A 507 6.59 0.81 22.25
CA THR A 507 6.41 2.10 21.61
C THR A 507 4.99 2.60 21.83
N TYR A 508 4.88 3.88 22.14
CA TYR A 508 3.61 4.58 22.22
C TYR A 508 3.62 5.79 21.27
N GLU A 509 2.63 5.86 20.39
CA GLU A 509 2.43 6.98 19.48
C GLU A 509 1.16 7.75 19.85
N TYR A 510 1.26 9.08 19.82
CA TYR A 510 0.14 9.99 20.01
C TYR A 510 0.04 10.96 18.83
N TYR A 511 -1.09 10.92 18.14
CA TYR A 511 -1.38 11.78 17.00
C TYR A 511 -2.09 13.06 17.46
N PHE A 512 -1.43 14.21 17.31
CA PHE A 512 -2.06 15.52 17.46
C PHE A 512 -2.98 15.80 16.27
N LYS A 513 -2.47 15.49 15.07
CA LYS A 513 -3.15 15.53 13.78
C LYS A 513 -2.75 14.29 12.97
N PRO A 514 -3.47 13.95 11.88
CA PRO A 514 -3.06 12.84 11.00
C PRO A 514 -1.62 12.95 10.48
N ASN A 515 -1.10 14.18 10.34
CA ASN A 515 0.23 14.48 9.81
C ASN A 515 1.24 14.99 10.87
N LEU A 516 0.88 15.01 12.15
CA LEU A 516 1.74 15.48 13.24
C LEU A 516 1.55 14.60 14.48
N PHE A 517 2.59 13.85 14.84
CA PHE A 517 2.51 12.90 15.96
C PHE A 517 3.83 12.78 16.71
N LEU A 518 3.70 12.44 17.99
CA LEU A 518 4.81 12.08 18.87
C LEU A 518 4.89 10.56 18.95
N ASN A 519 6.11 10.04 19.05
CA ASN A 519 6.41 8.64 19.26
C ASN A 519 7.46 8.52 20.38
N PHE A 520 7.16 7.71 21.40
CA PHE A 520 8.09 7.35 22.47
C PHE A 520 8.44 5.87 22.39
N VAL A 521 9.73 5.53 22.25
CA VAL A 521 10.24 4.16 22.11
C VAL A 521 11.18 3.83 23.28
N ASN A 522 10.99 2.67 23.88
CA ASN A 522 11.92 2.10 24.86
C ASN A 522 12.28 0.68 24.43
N GLY A 523 13.55 0.33 24.54
CA GLY A 523 14.07 -0.98 24.18
C GLY A 523 15.11 -1.46 25.17
N VAL A 524 15.16 -2.78 25.36
CA VAL A 524 16.18 -3.48 26.15
C VAL A 524 16.72 -4.65 25.34
N SER A 525 18.02 -4.88 25.41
CA SER A 525 18.66 -6.09 24.89
C SER A 525 19.62 -6.66 25.92
N TRP A 526 19.70 -7.99 25.99
CA TRP A 526 20.56 -8.74 26.90
C TRP A 526 21.13 -9.97 26.18
N ILE A 527 22.38 -10.31 26.51
CA ILE A 527 23.07 -11.49 26.02
C ILE A 527 23.79 -12.18 27.19
N ASP A 528 23.63 -13.50 27.24
CA ASP A 528 24.29 -14.37 28.21
C ASP A 528 25.78 -14.50 27.89
N ASN A 529 26.63 -14.34 28.91
CA ASN A 529 28.08 -14.41 28.77
C ASN A 529 28.65 -15.62 29.51
N ALA A 530 29.55 -16.35 28.86
CA ALA A 530 30.30 -17.43 29.48
C ALA A 530 31.30 -16.91 30.53
N GLU A 531 31.64 -17.75 31.51
CA GLU A 531 32.54 -17.39 32.60
C GLU A 531 33.93 -16.93 32.12
N TRP A 532 34.47 -17.57 31.08
CA TRP A 532 35.79 -17.29 30.53
C TRP A 532 35.84 -16.04 29.63
N GLN A 533 34.70 -15.46 29.25
CA GLN A 533 34.69 -14.22 28.48
C GLN A 533 35.19 -13.05 29.34
N PRO A 534 35.93 -12.09 28.76
CA PRO A 534 36.47 -10.96 29.51
C PRO A 534 35.40 -10.15 30.25
N ASP A 535 35.79 -9.55 31.37
CA ASP A 535 34.93 -8.74 32.24
C ASP A 535 34.27 -7.55 31.54
N HIS A 536 34.95 -6.97 30.53
CA HIS A 536 34.44 -5.86 29.74
C HIS A 536 33.49 -6.28 28.58
N THR A 537 33.13 -7.56 28.50
CA THR A 537 32.20 -8.07 27.47
C THR A 537 30.83 -7.42 27.66
N PHE A 538 30.18 -7.02 26.56
CA PHE A 538 28.82 -6.48 26.57
C PHE A 538 27.84 -7.48 27.20
N GLU A 539 26.97 -7.01 28.09
CA GLU A 539 25.91 -7.85 28.70
C GLU A 539 24.51 -7.34 28.37
N LYS A 540 24.23 -6.05 28.57
CA LYS A 540 22.92 -5.46 28.33
C LYS A 540 22.98 -4.02 27.88
N SER A 541 21.90 -3.58 27.25
CA SER A 541 21.69 -2.17 26.95
C SER A 541 20.24 -1.73 27.12
N TYR A 542 20.10 -0.43 27.35
CA TYR A 542 18.84 0.29 27.27
C TYR A 542 18.90 1.32 26.14
N TYR A 543 17.75 1.52 25.50
CA TYR A 543 17.56 2.50 24.46
C TYR A 543 16.24 3.21 24.71
N THR A 544 16.26 4.54 24.71
CA THR A 544 15.05 5.35 24.81
C THR A 544 15.10 6.46 23.77
N SER A 545 14.01 6.65 23.02
CA SER A 545 13.89 7.78 22.12
C SER A 545 12.52 8.44 22.17
N ALA A 546 12.53 9.78 22.07
CA ALA A 546 11.34 10.58 21.87
C ALA A 546 11.45 11.25 20.49
N ASN A 547 10.50 10.96 19.61
CA ASN A 547 10.51 11.36 18.22
C ASN A 547 9.26 12.20 17.91
N LEU A 548 9.44 13.33 17.24
CA LEU A 548 8.35 14.14 16.69
C LEU A 548 8.40 14.03 15.17
N PHE A 549 7.28 13.62 14.56
CA PHE A 549 7.15 13.52 13.12
C PHE A 549 6.14 14.52 12.60
N TRP A 550 6.51 15.22 11.53
CA TRP A 550 5.64 16.14 10.82
C TRP A 550 5.73 15.91 9.32
N PHE A 551 4.56 15.70 8.70
CA PHE A 551 4.40 15.48 7.26
C PHE A 551 3.68 16.72 6.68
N PRO A 552 4.44 17.78 6.33
CA PRO A 552 3.86 19.08 6.01
C PRO A 552 3.01 19.09 4.74
N PHE A 553 3.42 18.32 3.72
CA PHE A 553 2.72 18.17 2.45
C PHE A 553 3.06 16.80 1.84
N ASP A 554 2.38 16.45 0.75
CA ASP A 554 2.58 15.17 0.08
C ASP A 554 4.06 14.92 -0.24
N ARG A 555 4.50 13.68 -0.07
CA ARG A 555 5.88 13.21 -0.26
C ARG A 555 6.95 13.86 0.62
N CYS A 556 6.63 14.82 1.49
CA CYS A 556 7.61 15.40 2.42
C CYS A 556 7.42 14.87 3.84
N ARG A 557 8.50 14.32 4.41
CA ARG A 557 8.52 13.83 5.80
C ARG A 557 9.67 14.45 6.55
N THR A 558 9.38 14.94 7.74
CA THR A 558 10.38 15.45 8.67
C THR A 558 10.28 14.71 10.00
N GLY A 559 11.42 14.57 10.67
CA GLY A 559 11.49 13.96 11.98
C GLY A 559 12.55 14.63 12.82
N LEU A 560 12.25 14.83 14.11
CA LEU A 560 13.19 15.27 15.14
C LEU A 560 13.21 14.23 16.25
N SER A 561 14.36 13.98 16.85
CA SER A 561 14.50 13.00 17.93
C SER A 561 15.57 13.38 18.93
N ILE A 562 15.31 13.02 20.18
CA ILE A 562 16.33 12.87 21.20
C ILE A 562 16.40 11.39 21.59
N VAL A 563 17.61 10.85 21.60
CA VAL A 563 17.90 9.45 21.88
C VAL A 563 18.90 9.38 23.01
N GLN A 564 18.64 8.48 23.95
CA GLN A 564 19.54 8.13 25.04
C GLN A 564 19.72 6.61 25.03
N GLY A 565 20.93 6.17 25.36
CA GLY A 565 21.16 4.76 25.61
C GLY A 565 22.26 4.53 26.63
N GLU A 566 22.24 3.31 27.17
CA GLU A 566 23.22 2.82 28.11
C GLU A 566 23.71 1.45 27.67
N ARG A 567 24.99 1.20 27.91
CA ARG A 567 25.62 -0.13 27.82
C ARG A 567 26.09 -0.54 29.21
N PHE A 568 25.91 -1.81 29.55
CA PHE A 568 26.51 -2.44 30.70
C PHE A 568 27.36 -3.63 30.25
N ASN A 569 28.54 -3.74 30.84
CA ASN A 569 29.43 -4.88 30.67
C ASN A 569 29.18 -5.93 31.76
N LYS A 570 29.74 -7.14 31.56
CA LYS A 570 29.64 -8.29 32.47
C LYS A 570 30.10 -7.97 33.90
N ASP A 571 31.09 -7.08 34.06
CA ASP A 571 31.57 -6.59 35.37
C ASP A 571 30.69 -5.52 36.02
N GLY A 572 29.58 -5.13 35.37
CA GLY A 572 28.66 -4.10 35.85
C GLY A 572 29.08 -2.67 35.54
N GLN A 573 30.24 -2.44 34.91
CA GLN A 573 30.60 -1.10 34.44
C GLN A 573 29.61 -0.63 33.36
N ARG A 574 29.37 0.68 33.32
CA ARG A 574 28.38 1.29 32.43
C ARG A 574 28.92 2.46 31.62
N GLY A 575 28.37 2.62 30.42
CA GLY A 575 28.56 3.78 29.55
C GLY A 575 27.21 4.34 29.13
N SER A 576 27.15 5.62 28.83
CA SER A 576 25.93 6.30 28.36
C SER A 576 26.21 7.21 27.19
N ALA A 577 25.21 7.38 26.32
CA ALA A 577 25.26 8.32 25.21
C ALA A 577 23.94 9.08 25.07
N TRP A 578 24.04 10.32 24.59
CA TRP A 578 22.90 11.17 24.25
C TRP A 578 23.11 11.77 22.88
N ARG A 579 22.05 11.75 22.06
CA ARG A 579 22.08 12.27 20.70
C ARG A 579 20.79 12.99 20.36
N PHE A 580 20.93 14.16 19.74
CA PHE A 580 19.86 14.79 18.98
C PHE A 580 19.97 14.39 17.50
N GLN A 581 18.85 14.09 16.86
CA GLN A 581 18.81 13.70 15.45
C GLN A 581 17.65 14.38 14.73
N MET A 582 17.82 14.54 13.43
CA MET A 582 16.75 14.95 12.53
C MET A 582 16.85 14.25 11.18
N TYR A 583 15.74 14.21 10.46
CA TYR A 583 15.79 14.01 9.01
C TYR A 583 14.77 14.88 8.28
N ILE A 584 15.08 15.14 7.00
CA ILE A 584 14.14 15.62 5.99
C ILE A 584 14.20 14.63 4.82
N ARG A 585 13.04 14.17 4.37
CA ARG A 585 12.89 13.13 3.35
C ARG A 585 11.86 13.53 2.31
N TYR A 586 12.18 13.34 1.04
CA TYR A 586 11.29 13.50 -0.10
C TYR A 586 11.08 12.16 -0.82
N ASP A 587 9.83 11.72 -0.92
CA ASP A 587 9.41 10.48 -1.55
C ASP A 587 9.22 10.65 -3.07
N ILE A 588 9.64 9.63 -3.84
CA ILE A 588 9.51 9.56 -5.31
C ILE A 588 8.41 8.57 -5.67
#